data_AF-A0A345Z376-F1
#
_entry.id   AF-A0A345Z376-F1
#
_cell.length_a   1.000
_cell.length_b   1.000
_cell.length_c   1.000
_cell.angle_alpha   90.00
_cell.angle_beta   90.00
_cell.angle_gamma   90.00
#
_symmetry.space_group_name_H-M   'P 1'
#
loop_
_entity.id
_entity.type
_entity.pdbx_description
1 polymer ?
#
loop_
_entity_poly.entity_id
_entity_poly.type
_entity_poly.pdbx_seq_one_letter_code
_entity_poly.pdbx_strand_id
1 'polypeptide(L)'
;MFLKELKLILKSIFLDENYFEIRDISKSDLEIKYLVVVDQEVVDDSLRPATEIFEAIQEIISFKTNSVTPNNRLEIIFEVYSGY
;
A
#
# COMPACT_ATOMS: atom_id res chain seq x y z
N MET A 1 5.41 -2.26 -13.53
CA MET A 1 4.54 -1.10 -13.82
C MET A 1 3.72 -0.72 -12.58
N PHE A 2 2.99 -1.67 -11.99
CA PHE A 2 2.15 -1.45 -10.81
C PHE A 2 2.88 -0.90 -9.56
N LEU A 3 4.07 -1.40 -9.21
CA LEU A 3 4.85 -0.90 -8.05
C LEU A 3 5.05 0.63 -8.06
N LYS A 4 5.29 1.21 -9.24
CA LYS A 4 5.49 2.67 -9.38
C LYS A 4 4.20 3.43 -9.11
N GLU A 5 3.06 2.88 -9.53
CA GLU A 5 1.74 3.48 -9.29
C GLU A 5 1.36 3.37 -7.81
N LEU A 6 1.58 2.20 -7.20
CA LEU A 6 1.39 2.00 -5.77
C LEU A 6 2.20 3.01 -4.95
N LYS A 7 3.48 3.21 -5.32
CA LYS A 7 4.34 4.21 -4.67
C LYS A 7 3.81 5.64 -4.81
N LEU A 8 3.27 6.01 -5.97
CA LEU A 8 2.67 7.33 -6.19
C LEU A 8 1.40 7.54 -5.36
N ILE A 9 0.56 6.50 -5.24
CA ILE A 9 -0.66 6.54 -4.42
C ILE A 9 -0.29 6.75 -2.94
N LEU A 10 0.61 5.91 -2.42
CA LEU A 10 1.05 5.98 -1.03
C LEU A 10 1.72 7.32 -0.72
N LYS A 11 2.55 7.84 -1.63
CA LYS A 11 3.13 9.19 -1.49
C LYS A 11 2.09 10.30 -1.47
N SER A 12 1.01 10.16 -2.23
CA SER A 12 -0.06 11.17 -2.24
C SER A 12 -0.85 11.18 -0.92
N ILE A 13 -0.88 10.04 -0.22
CA ILE A 13 -1.63 9.85 1.02
C ILE A 13 -0.76 10.22 2.23
N PHE A 14 0.47 9.74 2.27
CA PHE A 14 1.40 9.95 3.38
C PHE A 14 2.31 11.17 3.21
N LEU A 15 2.24 11.88 2.07
CA LEU A 15 2.99 13.09 1.72
C LEU A 15 4.51 12.92 1.56
N ASP A 16 5.12 11.97 2.27
CA ASP A 16 6.55 11.62 2.19
C ASP A 16 6.74 10.11 1.95
N GLU A 17 7.79 9.76 1.21
CA GLU A 17 8.21 8.37 0.97
C GLU A 17 8.94 7.76 2.17
N ASN A 18 9.37 8.57 3.14
CA ASN A 18 10.00 8.07 4.37
C ASN A 18 9.03 7.38 5.33
N TYR A 19 7.73 7.64 5.18
CA TYR A 19 6.70 7.10 6.07
C TYR A 19 6.16 5.74 5.68
N PHE A 20 6.62 5.19 4.55
CA PHE A 20 6.23 3.87 4.14
C PHE A 20 7.32 3.15 3.37
N GLU A 21 7.33 1.84 3.50
CA GLU A 21 8.18 0.94 2.73
C GLU A 21 7.29 -0.02 1.95
N ILE A 22 7.64 -0.29 0.68
CA ILE A 22 6.97 -1.31 -0.13
C ILE A 22 7.96 -2.44 -0.37
N ARG A 23 7.62 -3.65 0.08
CA ARG A 23 8.38 -4.86 -0.15
C ARG A 23 7.64 -5.76 -1.13
N ASP A 24 8.33 -6.18 -2.18
CA ASP A 24 7.83 -7.24 -3.05
C ASP A 24 8.06 -8.60 -2.37
N ILE A 25 6.97 -9.29 -2.06
CA ILE A 25 6.96 -10.62 -1.43
C ILE A 25 6.27 -11.66 -2.34
N SER A 26 6.20 -11.36 -3.64
CA SER A 26 5.63 -12.24 -4.66
C SER A 26 6.39 -13.56 -4.70
N LYS A 27 5.67 -14.69 -4.70
CA LYS A 27 6.26 -16.03 -4.80
C LYS A 27 6.30 -16.57 -6.22
N SER A 28 5.53 -15.97 -7.13
CA SER A 28 5.48 -16.35 -8.55
C SER A 28 4.96 -15.19 -9.39
N ASP A 29 5.23 -15.21 -10.69
CA ASP A 29 4.73 -14.17 -11.61
C ASP A 29 3.19 -14.12 -11.71
N LEU A 30 2.50 -15.19 -11.33
CA LEU A 30 1.03 -15.28 -11.33
C LEU A 30 0.38 -14.68 -10.07
N GLU A 31 1.15 -14.55 -8.99
CA GLU A 31 0.71 -14.03 -7.69
C GLU A 31 1.60 -12.86 -7.29
N ILE A 32 1.11 -11.66 -7.58
CA ILE A 32 1.80 -10.42 -7.25
C ILE A 32 1.41 -10.05 -5.83
N LYS A 33 2.39 -9.98 -4.92
CA LYS A 33 2.16 -9.71 -3.51
C LYS A 33 3.09 -8.62 -3.00
N TYR A 34 2.52 -7.55 -2.48
CA TYR A 34 3.28 -6.47 -1.85
C TYR A 34 2.95 -6.36 -0.36
N LEU A 35 3.97 -6.15 0.45
CA LEU A 35 3.84 -5.73 1.84
C LEU A 35 4.15 -4.24 1.92
N VAL A 36 3.18 -3.45 2.37
CA VAL A 36 3.32 -2.03 2.64
C VAL A 36 3.45 -1.85 4.14
N VAL A 37 4.64 -1.44 4.57
CA VAL A 37 4.90 -1.10 5.96
C VAL A 37 4.73 0.40 6.10
N VAL A 38 3.92 0.86 7.04
CA VAL A 38 3.64 2.27 7.30
C VAL A 38 4.16 2.63 8.68
N ASP A 39 4.78 3.80 8.79
CA ASP A 39 5.23 4.35 10.06
C ASP A 39 4.04 4.64 10.98
N GLN A 40 4.11 4.18 12.23
CA GLN A 40 3.07 4.44 13.22
C GLN A 40 2.88 5.93 13.48
N GLU A 41 3.93 6.75 13.46
CA GLU A 41 3.80 8.19 13.73
C GLU A 41 2.78 8.85 12.79
N VAL A 42 2.74 8.43 11.53
CA VAL A 42 1.79 8.95 10.54
C VAL A 42 0.37 8.45 10.73
N VAL A 43 0.22 7.25 11.28
CA VAL A 43 -1.09 6.70 11.65
C VAL A 43 -1.63 7.40 12.89
N ASP A 44 -0.77 7.69 13.87
CA ASP A 44 -1.14 8.36 15.12
C ASP A 44 -1.42 9.85 14.92
N ASP A 45 -0.68 10.52 14.02
CA ASP A 45 -0.91 11.92 13.64
C ASP A 45 -2.10 12.12 12.70
N SER A 46 -2.65 11.03 12.15
CA SER A 46 -3.83 11.09 11.29
C SER A 46 -5.10 11.37 12.11
N LEU A 47 -5.90 12.31 11.63
CA LEU A 47 -7.25 12.58 12.15
C LEU A 47 -8.23 11.42 11.92
N ARG A 48 -7.85 10.44 11.08
CA ARG A 48 -8.66 9.26 10.75
C ARG A 48 -8.03 8.00 11.36
N PRO A 49 -8.86 7.06 11.87
CA PRO A 49 -8.40 5.75 12.27
C PRO A 49 -7.60 5.06 11.17
N ALA A 50 -6.58 4.30 11.55
CA ALA A 50 -5.75 3.50 10.63
C ALA A 50 -6.59 2.69 9.63
N THR A 51 -7.67 2.08 10.12
CA THR A 51 -8.60 1.27 9.33
C THR A 51 -9.21 2.05 8.17
N GLU A 52 -9.62 3.30 8.38
CA GLU A 52 -10.21 4.14 7.33
C GLU A 52 -9.16 4.55 6.28
N ILE A 53 -7.92 4.80 6.71
CA ILE A 53 -6.81 5.09 5.80
C ILE A 53 -6.56 3.87 4.90
N PHE A 54 -6.52 2.67 5.49
CA PHE A 54 -6.30 1.43 4.75
C PHE A 54 -7.45 1.09 3.79
N GLU A 55 -8.70 1.29 4.20
CA GLU A 55 -9.87 1.09 3.33
C GLU A 55 -9.83 2.06 2.13
N ALA A 56 -9.52 3.35 2.37
CA ALA A 56 -9.39 4.32 1.29
C ALA A 56 -8.25 3.97 0.32
N ILE A 57 -7.11 3.50 0.85
CA ILE A 57 -6.00 3.01 0.03
C ILE A 57 -6.46 1.79 -0.80
N GLN A 58 -7.16 0.84 -0.19
CA GLN A 58 -7.67 -0.35 -0.88
C GLN A 58 -8.66 0.00 -2.00
N GLU A 59 -9.57 0.96 -1.79
CA GLU A 59 -10.48 1.43 -2.85
C GLU A 59 -9.71 2.06 -4.02
N ILE A 60 -8.77 2.96 -3.73
CA ILE A 60 -7.95 3.63 -4.76
C ILE A 60 -7.16 2.60 -5.57
N ILE A 61 -6.57 1.62 -4.89
CA ILE A 61 -5.83 0.56 -5.54
C ILE A 61 -6.77 -0.29 -6.38
N SER A 62 -7.89 -0.77 -5.83
CA SER A 62 -8.85 -1.63 -6.53
C SER A 62 -9.39 -0.98 -7.82
N PHE A 63 -9.63 0.33 -7.80
CA PHE A 63 -10.02 1.09 -8.98
C PHE A 63 -8.92 1.11 -10.06
N LYS A 64 -7.65 1.21 -9.64
CA LYS A 64 -6.48 1.24 -10.53
C LYS A 64 -6.10 -0.15 -11.04
N THR A 65 -6.19 -1.21 -10.22
CA THR A 65 -5.72 -2.56 -10.60
C THR A 65 -6.58 -3.29 -11.59
N ASN A 66 -7.89 -3.05 -11.60
CA ASN A 66 -8.76 -3.55 -12.66
C ASN A 66 -8.28 -3.11 -14.06
N SER A 67 -7.43 -2.08 -14.16
CA SER A 67 -6.84 -1.61 -15.41
C SER A 67 -5.45 -2.21 -15.73
N VAL A 68 -4.75 -2.80 -14.75
CA VAL A 68 -3.30 -3.09 -14.84
C VAL A 68 -2.96 -4.59 -14.83
N THR A 69 -3.70 -5.42 -14.11
CA THR A 69 -3.39 -6.86 -13.97
C THR A 69 -4.65 -7.73 -14.04
N PRO A 70 -5.27 -7.88 -15.23
CA PRO A 70 -6.52 -8.63 -15.39
C PRO A 70 -6.36 -10.15 -15.19
N ASN A 71 -5.15 -10.70 -15.34
CA ASN A 71 -4.88 -12.15 -15.28
C ASN A 71 -4.06 -12.60 -14.07
N ASN A 72 -3.67 -11.68 -13.19
CA ASN A 72 -2.81 -11.98 -12.04
C ASN A 72 -3.56 -11.68 -10.76
N ARG A 73 -3.36 -12.53 -9.74
CA ARG A 73 -3.89 -12.27 -8.41
C ARG A 73 -2.99 -11.24 -7.73
N LEU A 74 -3.51 -10.05 -7.46
CA LEU A 74 -2.83 -9.05 -6.65
C LEU A 74 -3.28 -9.17 -5.19
N GLU A 75 -2.33 -9.20 -4.27
CA GLU A 75 -2.56 -9.06 -2.84
C GLU A 75 -1.64 -7.96 -2.28
N ILE A 76 -2.20 -7.07 -1.46
CA ILE A 76 -1.44 -6.03 -0.77
C ILE A 76 -1.75 -6.13 0.71
N ILE A 77 -0.71 -6.32 1.50
CA ILE A 77 -0.77 -6.39 2.95
C ILE A 77 -0.30 -5.06 3.52
N PHE A 78 -1.04 -4.52 4.48
CA PHE A 78 -0.64 -3.35 5.24
C PHE A 78 -0.20 -3.74 6.64
N GLU A 79 0.95 -3.23 7.06
CA GLU A 79 1.49 -3.41 8.40
C GLU A 79 1.91 -2.05 8.96
N VAL A 80 1.57 -1.78 10.21
CA VAL A 80 2.02 -0.56 10.92
C VAL A 80 3.23 -0.93 11.75
N TYR A 81 4.33 -0.22 11.57
CA TYR A 81 5.56 -0.45 12.30
C TYR A 81 5.79 0.64 13.34
N SER A 82 5.96 0.23 14.59
CA SER A 82 6.01 1.11 15.76
C SER A 82 7.41 1.46 16.24
N GLY A 83 8.46 1.10 15.48
CA GLY A 83 9.90 1.32 15.80
C GLY A 83 10.21 1.53 17.29
N TYR A 84 10.42 0.44 18.04
CA TYR A 84 10.81 0.50 19.47
C TYR A 84 12.08 1.34 19.70
#